data_AF-A0A5D2LR19-F1
#
_entry.id   AF-A0A5D2LR19-F1
#
_cell.length_a   1.000
_cell.length_b   1.000
_cell.length_c   1.000
_cell.angle_alpha   90.00
_cell.angle_beta   90.00
_cell.angle_gamma   90.00
#
_symmetry.space_group_name_H-M   'P 1'
#
loop_
_entity.id
_entity.type
_entity.pdbx_description
1 polymer ?
#
loop_
_entity_poly.entity_id
_entity_poly.type
_entity_poly.pdbx_seq_one_letter_code
_entity_poly.pdbx_strand_id
1 'polypeptide(L)'
;MSISTMLALGGPAIIGHADDEVLEALAETMKKGTSFGSPCLLESVLAEMVISAVPSIEMVRFVNSGTEACMGVLRLARTFTGREKIIKFEGCYHGHADPFLVKAGSGVATLGLPDSPGVPKATTSGTLTAPYNDIAAVESLFNSNEGEIAAIILEPAVGNSGFITPKPDFLEAIRRLTKENGALLIFDEVMAGFRLSYGGAQEYFGITPDLTTLGKVIGGGLPVGAYGGRREIMEMVAPAGPMYQAGTLSGNPLAMTAGIQTLKRLKAPGTYEYLDRITRELVQGILNAGKKTGHAICGGHIRGMFGFFFTEGPVHNFDDAKKSDAAKFVRFYQGMLREGVYFAPSQFEAGFTSLAHSPEDIQKTVAAAENVLSKI
;
A
#
# COMPACT_ATOMS: atom_id res chain seq x y z
N MET A 1 3.98 -14.38 21.67
CA MET A 1 4.65 -14.02 20.41
C MET A 1 5.26 -12.65 20.63
N SER A 2 6.55 -12.47 20.33
CA SER A 2 7.21 -11.17 20.50
C SER A 2 6.77 -10.23 19.39
N ILE A 3 6.68 -8.93 19.67
CA ILE A 3 6.49 -7.87 18.67
C ILE A 3 7.56 -7.96 17.56
N SER A 4 8.77 -8.38 17.92
CA SER A 4 9.92 -8.47 17.01
C SER A 4 9.84 -9.62 16.00
N THR A 5 8.85 -10.52 16.11
CA THR A 5 8.67 -11.67 15.20
C THR A 5 7.45 -11.54 14.29
N MET A 6 6.79 -10.37 14.29
CA MET A 6 5.65 -10.08 13.43
C MET A 6 6.06 -9.37 12.14
N LEU A 7 5.94 -10.08 11.02
CA LEU A 7 6.28 -9.60 9.68
C LEU A 7 5.06 -9.21 8.85
N ALA A 8 3.88 -9.13 9.47
CA ALA A 8 2.59 -9.00 8.79
C ALA A 8 1.64 -8.03 9.47
N LEU A 9 2.07 -6.79 9.54
CA LEU A 9 1.41 -5.77 10.37
C LEU A 9 0.29 -5.03 9.64
N GLY A 10 -0.05 -5.41 8.41
CA GLY A 10 -0.90 -4.59 7.56
C GLY A 10 -0.28 -3.23 7.23
N GLY A 11 1.03 -3.04 7.49
CA GLY A 11 1.87 -1.91 7.07
C GLY A 11 2.08 -0.67 7.98
N PRO A 12 1.29 -0.31 9.01
CA PRO A 12 1.45 0.93 9.76
C PRO A 12 2.62 0.96 10.73
N ALA A 13 2.98 -0.18 11.36
CA ALA A 13 3.99 -0.27 12.41
C ALA A 13 5.43 -0.35 11.86
N ILE A 14 5.80 0.57 10.97
CA ILE A 14 7.12 0.63 10.33
C ILE A 14 8.26 0.92 11.31
N ILE A 15 7.99 1.58 12.43
CA ILE A 15 8.96 1.84 13.49
C ILE A 15 8.91 0.80 14.62
N GLY A 16 8.08 -0.24 14.46
CA GLY A 16 7.77 -1.21 15.51
C GLY A 16 6.42 -0.93 16.17
N HIS A 17 6.04 -1.78 17.12
CA HIS A 17 4.86 -1.57 17.95
C HIS A 17 5.22 -0.85 19.23
N ALA A 18 4.27 -0.07 19.76
CA ALA A 18 4.38 0.52 21.09
C ALA A 18 5.69 1.31 21.27
N ASP A 19 6.06 2.10 20.26
CA ASP A 19 7.22 2.99 20.35
C ASP A 19 7.02 4.01 21.49
N ASP A 20 8.00 4.13 22.38
CA ASP A 20 7.89 4.90 23.62
C ASP A 20 7.59 6.39 23.35
N GLU A 21 8.23 6.99 22.34
CA GLU A 21 8.01 8.40 21.99
C GLU A 21 6.60 8.63 21.43
N VAL A 22 6.09 7.69 20.63
CA VAL A 22 4.71 7.73 20.13
C VAL A 22 3.71 7.57 21.28
N LEU A 23 3.94 6.62 22.19
CA LEU A 23 3.06 6.36 23.33
C LEU A 23 2.99 7.56 24.29
N GLU A 24 4.14 8.16 24.61
CA GLU A 24 4.19 9.35 25.46
C GLU A 24 3.41 10.52 24.82
N ALA A 25 3.63 10.79 23.54
CA ALA A 25 2.94 11.85 22.82
C ALA A 25 1.42 11.61 22.75
N LEU A 26 1.00 10.36 22.57
CA LEU A 26 -0.41 9.97 22.60
C LEU A 26 -1.02 10.16 23.99
N ALA A 27 -0.31 9.78 25.05
CA ALA A 27 -0.77 9.97 26.43
C ALA A 27 -1.03 11.46 26.75
N GLU A 28 -0.11 12.35 26.35
CA GLU A 28 -0.29 13.79 26.53
C GLU A 28 -1.42 14.37 25.68
N THR A 29 -1.64 13.80 24.48
CA THR A 29 -2.75 14.22 23.62
C THR A 29 -4.10 13.78 24.21
N MET A 30 -4.19 12.54 24.72
CA MET A 30 -5.41 12.01 25.35
C MET A 30 -5.89 12.86 26.53
N LYS A 31 -4.97 13.43 27.31
CA LYS A 31 -5.32 14.36 28.41
C LYS A 31 -6.06 15.62 27.95
N LYS A 32 -5.92 16.00 26.67
CA LYS A 32 -6.57 17.18 26.07
C LYS A 32 -7.88 16.84 25.36
N GLY A 33 -8.18 15.56 25.15
CA GLY A 33 -9.33 15.08 24.39
C GLY A 33 -8.93 14.38 23.09
N THR A 34 -9.76 13.44 22.64
CA THR A 34 -9.45 12.55 21.52
C THR A 34 -10.06 12.99 20.18
N SER A 35 -11.06 13.88 20.22
CA SER A 35 -11.69 14.49 19.06
C SER A 35 -12.34 15.81 19.45
N PHE A 36 -12.27 16.82 18.58
CA PHE A 36 -12.81 18.15 18.83
C PHE A 36 -13.98 18.53 17.91
N GLY A 37 -14.11 17.88 16.75
CA GLY A 37 -15.09 18.28 15.73
C GLY A 37 -14.84 19.67 15.11
N SER A 38 -13.63 20.21 15.32
CA SER A 38 -13.16 21.50 14.82
C SER A 38 -11.67 21.41 14.48
N PRO A 39 -11.15 22.33 13.64
CA PRO A 39 -9.75 22.30 13.24
C PRO A 39 -8.80 22.38 14.43
N CYS A 40 -7.72 21.61 14.39
CA CYS A 40 -6.64 21.63 15.37
C CYS A 40 -5.27 21.83 14.70
N LEU A 41 -4.32 22.41 15.43
CA LEU A 41 -2.97 22.69 14.92
C LEU A 41 -2.25 21.43 14.40
N LEU A 42 -2.52 20.26 14.98
CA LEU A 42 -1.88 19.00 14.62
C LEU A 42 -2.22 18.59 13.18
N GLU A 43 -3.39 18.95 12.65
CA GLU A 43 -3.75 18.72 11.26
C GLU A 43 -2.83 19.49 10.32
N SER A 44 -2.61 20.79 10.59
CA SER A 44 -1.71 21.62 9.78
C SER A 44 -0.27 21.11 9.84
N VAL A 45 0.21 20.73 11.03
CA VAL A 45 1.57 20.20 11.21
C VAL A 45 1.75 18.92 10.40
N LEU A 46 0.83 17.95 10.49
CA LEU A 46 0.96 16.72 9.71
C LEU A 46 0.80 16.98 8.21
N ALA A 47 -0.09 17.89 7.81
CA ALA A 47 -0.26 18.27 6.41
C ALA A 47 1.02 18.86 5.82
N GLU A 48 1.67 19.81 6.51
CA GLU A 48 2.95 20.40 6.09
C GLU A 48 4.06 19.35 5.99
N MET A 49 4.11 18.40 6.92
CA MET A 49 5.07 17.30 6.88
C MET A 49 4.84 16.39 5.66
N VAL A 50 3.58 16.06 5.35
CA VAL A 50 3.23 15.24 4.18
C VAL A 50 3.54 15.97 2.88
N ILE A 51 3.15 17.24 2.75
CA ILE A 51 3.43 18.09 1.58
C ILE A 51 4.94 18.22 1.35
N SER A 52 5.71 18.41 2.43
CA SER A 52 7.17 18.53 2.34
C SER A 52 7.85 17.22 1.96
N ALA A 53 7.24 16.07 2.27
CA ALA A 53 7.83 14.76 2.03
C ALA A 53 7.48 14.19 0.66
N VAL A 54 6.20 14.28 0.24
CA VAL A 54 5.67 13.56 -0.92
C VAL A 54 5.59 14.49 -2.14
N PRO A 55 6.45 14.31 -3.17
CA PRO A 55 6.67 15.30 -4.22
C PRO A 55 5.43 15.79 -4.99
N SER A 56 4.43 14.95 -5.20
CA SER A 56 3.20 15.31 -5.93
C SER A 56 2.17 16.07 -5.10
N ILE A 57 2.27 16.07 -3.77
CA ILE A 57 1.22 16.57 -2.89
C ILE A 57 1.46 18.05 -2.57
N GLU A 58 0.69 18.92 -3.23
CA GLU A 58 0.67 20.37 -2.96
C GLU A 58 -0.43 20.76 -1.96
N MET A 59 -1.46 19.92 -1.86
CA MET A 59 -2.58 20.04 -0.94
C MET A 59 -3.07 18.64 -0.56
N VAL A 60 -3.45 18.44 0.70
CA VAL A 60 -3.83 17.13 1.26
C VAL A 60 -5.13 17.21 2.04
N ARG A 61 -5.91 16.13 2.01
CA ARG A 61 -7.12 15.93 2.80
C ARG A 61 -6.99 14.67 3.64
N PHE A 62 -7.17 14.79 4.96
CA PHE A 62 -7.23 13.63 5.86
C PHE A 62 -8.62 12.98 5.89
N VAL A 63 -8.59 11.66 5.98
CA VAL A 63 -9.73 10.74 6.11
C VAL A 63 -9.36 9.64 7.10
N ASN A 64 -10.25 8.68 7.35
CA ASN A 64 -10.10 7.70 8.43
C ASN A 64 -9.53 6.36 7.96
N SER A 65 -9.44 6.14 6.64
CA SER A 65 -8.91 4.90 6.08
C SER A 65 -8.36 5.07 4.66
N GLY A 66 -7.57 4.10 4.21
CA GLY A 66 -7.19 3.99 2.79
C GLY A 66 -8.38 3.83 1.85
N THR A 67 -9.43 3.11 2.27
CA THR A 67 -10.68 3.00 1.48
C THR A 67 -11.33 4.37 1.26
N GLU A 68 -11.43 5.19 2.30
CA GLU A 68 -11.99 6.54 2.17
C GLU A 68 -11.12 7.43 1.27
N ALA A 69 -9.79 7.25 1.32
CA ALA A 69 -8.87 7.99 0.47
C ALA A 69 -9.04 7.61 -1.00
N CYS A 70 -9.07 6.31 -1.32
CA CYS A 70 -9.25 5.82 -2.67
C CYS A 70 -10.67 6.11 -3.22
N MET A 71 -11.69 6.07 -2.36
CA MET A 71 -13.04 6.52 -2.73
C MET A 71 -13.08 8.03 -3.04
N GLY A 72 -12.44 8.84 -2.20
CA GLY A 72 -12.37 10.29 -2.38
C GLY A 72 -11.63 10.69 -3.66
N VAL A 73 -10.46 10.11 -3.89
CA VAL A 73 -9.62 10.40 -5.07
C VAL A 73 -10.30 9.99 -6.37
N LEU A 74 -11.07 8.90 -6.37
CA LEU A 74 -11.85 8.47 -7.52
C LEU A 74 -12.93 9.50 -7.88
N ARG A 75 -13.67 9.98 -6.88
CA ARG A 75 -14.69 11.03 -7.09
C ARG A 75 -14.02 12.31 -7.58
N LEU A 76 -12.88 12.69 -6.98
CA LEU A 76 -12.12 13.87 -7.35
C LEU A 76 -11.65 13.81 -8.82
N ALA A 77 -11.09 12.69 -9.25
CA ALA A 77 -10.62 12.52 -10.62
C ALA A 77 -11.76 12.64 -11.65
N ARG A 78 -12.92 12.05 -11.36
CA ARG A 78 -14.12 12.19 -12.19
C ARG A 78 -14.62 13.63 -12.22
N THR A 79 -14.66 14.32 -11.07
CA THR A 79 -15.07 15.72 -11.00
C THR A 79 -14.13 16.63 -11.78
N PHE A 80 -12.82 16.42 -11.69
CA PHE A 80 -11.83 17.26 -12.37
C PHE A 80 -11.82 17.06 -13.89
N THR A 81 -11.96 15.81 -14.34
CA THR A 81 -11.88 15.47 -15.77
C THR A 81 -13.23 15.54 -16.51
N GLY A 82 -14.35 15.46 -15.78
CA GLY A 82 -15.68 15.30 -16.36
C GLY A 82 -15.93 13.93 -16.99
N ARG A 83 -15.08 12.94 -16.70
CA ARG A 83 -15.10 11.60 -17.29
C ARG A 83 -15.51 10.55 -16.26
N GLU A 84 -16.04 9.42 -16.72
CA GLU A 84 -16.60 8.40 -15.81
C GLU A 84 -15.68 7.20 -15.59
N LYS A 85 -14.98 6.75 -16.62
CA LYS A 85 -14.26 5.48 -16.59
C LYS A 85 -12.94 5.59 -15.85
N ILE A 86 -12.54 4.52 -15.17
CA ILE A 86 -11.20 4.40 -14.56
C ILE A 86 -10.58 3.06 -14.92
N ILE A 87 -9.26 3.02 -14.99
CA ILE A 87 -8.50 1.77 -15.11
C ILE A 87 -7.90 1.44 -13.75
N LYS A 88 -8.10 0.20 -13.29
CA LYS A 88 -7.34 -0.42 -12.20
C LYS A 88 -6.64 -1.69 -12.69
N PHE A 89 -5.75 -2.22 -11.87
CA PHE A 89 -5.04 -3.46 -12.20
C PHE A 89 -5.60 -4.67 -11.46
N GLU A 90 -5.64 -5.81 -12.14
CA GLU A 90 -5.98 -7.08 -11.51
C GLU A 90 -4.97 -7.42 -10.41
N GLY A 91 -5.48 -7.85 -9.26
CA GLY A 91 -4.67 -8.15 -8.09
C GLY A 91 -4.36 -6.94 -7.18
N CYS A 92 -4.50 -5.71 -7.66
CA CYS A 92 -4.43 -4.52 -6.79
C CYS A 92 -5.69 -4.37 -5.95
N TYR A 93 -5.56 -3.79 -4.75
CA TYR A 93 -6.66 -3.51 -3.83
C TYR A 93 -6.62 -2.06 -3.35
N HIS A 94 -7.71 -1.33 -3.62
CA HIS A 94 -7.87 0.09 -3.33
C HIS A 94 -8.97 0.35 -2.30
N GLY A 95 -9.18 -0.58 -1.38
CA GLY A 95 -10.31 -0.58 -0.47
C GLY A 95 -11.58 -1.21 -1.06
N HIS A 96 -12.65 -1.17 -0.28
CA HIS A 96 -13.91 -1.87 -0.59
C HIS A 96 -15.03 -0.94 -1.08
N ALA A 97 -14.69 0.22 -1.65
CA ALA A 97 -15.69 1.05 -2.30
C ALA A 97 -16.20 0.32 -3.56
N ASP A 98 -17.52 0.33 -3.77
CA ASP A 98 -18.19 -0.42 -4.85
C ASP A 98 -17.48 -0.39 -6.21
N PRO A 99 -17.00 0.76 -6.73
CA PRO A 99 -16.34 0.79 -8.04
C PRO A 99 -15.06 -0.06 -8.11
N PHE A 100 -14.39 -0.34 -7.00
CA PHE A 100 -13.18 -1.16 -6.97
C PHE A 100 -13.46 -2.66 -6.85
N LEU A 101 -14.69 -3.06 -6.53
CA LEU A 101 -15.08 -4.45 -6.31
C LEU A 101 -15.38 -5.22 -7.60
N VAL A 102 -14.66 -4.89 -8.68
CA VAL A 102 -14.55 -5.65 -9.94
C VAL A 102 -13.20 -6.33 -9.94
N LYS A 103 -13.16 -7.68 -9.96
CA LYS A 103 -11.92 -8.47 -9.90
C LYS A 103 -10.93 -7.91 -8.86
N ALA A 104 -11.39 -7.74 -7.62
CA ALA A 104 -10.60 -7.18 -6.53
C ALA A 104 -9.47 -8.14 -6.06
N GLY A 105 -8.47 -7.61 -5.37
CA GLY A 105 -7.25 -8.33 -4.94
C GLY A 105 -7.43 -9.45 -3.91
N SER A 106 -6.35 -9.78 -3.19
CA SER A 106 -6.17 -10.96 -2.32
C SER A 106 -7.38 -11.34 -1.48
N GLY A 107 -8.04 -10.41 -0.79
CA GLY A 107 -9.19 -10.70 0.08
C GLY A 107 -10.38 -11.29 -0.67
N VAL A 108 -10.73 -10.74 -1.84
CA VAL A 108 -11.84 -11.22 -2.69
C VAL A 108 -11.44 -12.50 -3.42
N ALA A 109 -10.17 -12.60 -3.86
CA ALA A 109 -9.63 -13.80 -4.46
C ALA A 109 -9.54 -14.99 -3.50
N THR A 110 -9.15 -14.76 -2.24
CA THR A 110 -9.09 -15.78 -1.16
C THR A 110 -10.49 -16.35 -0.89
N LEU A 111 -11.53 -15.54 -1.08
CA LEU A 111 -12.93 -15.95 -0.94
C LEU A 111 -13.53 -16.54 -2.25
N GLY A 112 -12.77 -16.58 -3.34
CA GLY A 112 -13.19 -17.15 -4.63
C GLY A 112 -14.32 -16.40 -5.32
N LEU A 113 -14.50 -15.11 -5.03
CA LEU A 113 -15.61 -14.30 -5.57
C LEU A 113 -15.18 -13.60 -6.87
N PRO A 114 -15.90 -13.78 -8.00
CA PRO A 114 -15.61 -13.06 -9.24
C PRO A 114 -15.93 -11.56 -9.14
N ASP A 115 -17.00 -11.24 -8.39
CA ASP A 115 -17.46 -9.91 -7.97
C ASP A 115 -18.06 -10.05 -6.55
N SER A 116 -18.13 -8.95 -5.78
CA SER A 116 -18.72 -8.99 -4.44
C SER A 116 -20.25 -8.92 -4.49
N PRO A 117 -21.00 -9.88 -3.90
CA PRO A 117 -22.45 -9.76 -3.72
C PRO A 117 -22.83 -8.44 -3.01
N GLY A 118 -23.95 -7.86 -3.41
CA GLY A 118 -24.43 -6.58 -2.87
C GLY A 118 -23.96 -5.33 -3.64
N VAL A 119 -23.00 -5.46 -4.56
CA VAL A 119 -22.54 -4.37 -5.43
C VAL A 119 -23.43 -4.26 -6.67
N PRO A 120 -24.15 -3.14 -6.88
CA PRO A 120 -24.97 -2.97 -8.08
C PRO A 120 -24.10 -2.91 -9.34
N LYS A 121 -24.49 -3.58 -10.43
CA LYS A 121 -23.73 -3.56 -11.71
C LYS A 121 -23.45 -2.15 -12.25
N ALA A 122 -24.34 -1.20 -11.95
CA ALA A 122 -24.17 0.19 -12.37
C ALA A 122 -22.93 0.85 -11.74
N THR A 123 -22.59 0.52 -10.48
CA THR A 123 -21.46 1.16 -9.77
C THR A 123 -20.10 0.67 -10.25
N THR A 124 -20.07 -0.49 -10.91
CA THR A 124 -18.86 -1.13 -11.46
C THR A 124 -18.68 -0.94 -12.95
N SER A 125 -19.71 -0.49 -13.67
CA SER A 125 -19.70 -0.32 -15.13
C SER A 125 -18.61 0.63 -15.65
N GLY A 126 -18.23 1.62 -14.84
CA GLY A 126 -17.14 2.56 -15.15
C GLY A 126 -15.74 2.07 -14.75
N THR A 127 -15.56 0.83 -14.30
CA THR A 127 -14.26 0.31 -13.86
C THR A 127 -13.72 -0.71 -14.85
N LEU A 128 -12.64 -0.33 -15.53
CA LEU A 128 -11.88 -1.15 -16.45
C LEU A 128 -10.73 -1.84 -15.71
N THR A 129 -10.38 -3.06 -16.13
CA THR A 129 -9.32 -3.85 -15.52
C THR A 129 -8.28 -4.27 -16.55
N ALA A 130 -7.00 -4.14 -16.20
CA ALA A 130 -5.87 -4.66 -16.97
C ALA A 130 -4.97 -5.52 -16.06
N PRO A 131 -4.25 -6.52 -16.59
CA PRO A 131 -3.19 -7.19 -15.84
C PRO A 131 -2.10 -6.19 -15.43
N TYR A 132 -1.64 -6.24 -14.19
CA TYR A 132 -0.46 -5.45 -13.77
C TYR A 132 0.75 -5.83 -14.64
N ASN A 133 1.63 -4.87 -14.95
CA ASN A 133 2.78 -5.06 -15.86
C ASN A 133 2.44 -5.42 -17.33
N ASP A 134 1.20 -5.17 -17.78
CA ASP A 134 0.78 -5.33 -19.19
C ASP A 134 0.38 -3.98 -19.79
N ILE A 135 1.35 -3.34 -20.47
CA ILE A 135 1.13 -2.03 -21.09
C ILE A 135 0.23 -2.11 -22.32
N ALA A 136 0.30 -3.21 -23.08
CA ALA A 136 -0.50 -3.38 -24.29
C ALA A 136 -1.99 -3.48 -23.98
N ALA A 137 -2.34 -4.15 -22.86
CA ALA A 137 -3.71 -4.16 -22.35
C ALA A 137 -4.20 -2.75 -22.00
N VAL A 138 -3.37 -1.93 -21.37
CA VAL A 138 -3.71 -0.54 -21.01
C VAL A 138 -3.92 0.31 -22.26
N GLU A 139 -3.03 0.21 -23.25
CA GLU A 139 -3.16 0.89 -24.55
C GLU A 139 -4.47 0.50 -25.26
N SER A 140 -4.82 -0.79 -25.27
CA SER A 140 -6.08 -1.27 -25.84
C SER A 140 -7.30 -0.67 -25.13
N LEU A 141 -7.23 -0.49 -23.80
CA LEU A 141 -8.31 0.12 -23.04
C LEU A 141 -8.46 1.62 -23.37
N PHE A 142 -7.37 2.37 -23.50
CA PHE A 142 -7.46 3.76 -23.97
C PHE A 142 -8.05 3.86 -25.37
N ASN A 143 -7.57 3.04 -26.31
CA ASN A 143 -8.06 3.04 -27.70
C ASN A 143 -9.56 2.72 -27.80
N SER A 144 -10.06 1.85 -26.92
CA SER A 144 -11.47 1.43 -26.95
C SER A 144 -12.39 2.37 -26.15
N ASN A 145 -11.86 3.36 -25.45
CA ASN A 145 -12.59 4.26 -24.54
C ASN A 145 -12.06 5.70 -24.67
N GLU A 146 -11.79 6.12 -25.91
CA GLU A 146 -11.17 7.41 -26.21
C GLU A 146 -11.96 8.58 -25.56
N GLY A 147 -11.25 9.41 -24.78
CA GLY A 147 -11.87 10.55 -24.10
C GLY A 147 -12.76 10.23 -22.90
N GLU A 148 -12.98 8.95 -22.57
CA GLU A 148 -13.90 8.54 -21.50
C GLU A 148 -13.21 8.19 -20.17
N ILE A 149 -11.88 8.03 -20.18
CA ILE A 149 -11.11 7.60 -19.00
C ILE A 149 -10.68 8.82 -18.18
N ALA A 150 -11.17 8.90 -16.95
CA ALA A 150 -10.82 9.91 -15.95
C ALA A 150 -9.43 9.68 -15.36
N ALA A 151 -9.11 8.44 -15.00
CA ALA A 151 -7.87 8.12 -14.32
C ALA A 151 -7.43 6.66 -14.45
N ILE A 152 -6.14 6.44 -14.21
CA ILE A 152 -5.58 5.13 -13.85
C ILE A 152 -5.22 5.18 -12.37
N ILE A 153 -5.64 4.18 -11.60
CA ILE A 153 -5.21 3.96 -10.22
C ILE A 153 -4.44 2.65 -10.09
N LEU A 154 -3.29 2.69 -9.40
CA LEU A 154 -2.45 1.51 -9.18
C LEU A 154 -1.62 1.58 -7.90
N GLU A 155 -1.27 0.41 -7.37
CA GLU A 155 -0.21 0.27 -6.36
C GLU A 155 1.15 0.32 -7.09
N PRO A 156 2.05 1.29 -6.82
CA PRO A 156 3.33 1.39 -7.53
C PRO A 156 4.23 0.18 -7.31
N ALA A 157 4.12 -0.45 -6.14
CA ALA A 157 4.57 -1.82 -5.87
C ALA A 157 3.39 -2.56 -5.25
N VAL A 158 2.97 -3.66 -5.86
CA VAL A 158 1.78 -4.40 -5.46
C VAL A 158 2.06 -5.16 -4.17
N GLY A 159 1.14 -5.07 -3.20
CA GLY A 159 1.19 -5.87 -1.98
C GLY A 159 -0.02 -6.76 -1.73
N ASN A 160 -1.14 -6.52 -2.42
CA ASN A 160 -2.39 -7.27 -2.24
C ASN A 160 -2.58 -8.42 -3.24
N SER A 161 -1.48 -8.88 -3.87
CA SER A 161 -1.42 -10.10 -4.68
C SER A 161 -0.10 -10.84 -4.47
N GLY A 162 0.39 -10.73 -3.24
CA GLY A 162 1.78 -10.91 -2.89
C GLY A 162 2.58 -9.67 -3.26
N PHE A 163 3.90 -9.78 -3.13
CA PHE A 163 4.83 -8.71 -3.47
C PHE A 163 5.22 -8.78 -4.94
N ILE A 164 4.69 -7.88 -5.77
CA ILE A 164 4.98 -7.82 -7.20
C ILE A 164 5.49 -6.43 -7.55
N THR A 165 6.70 -6.36 -8.10
CA THR A 165 7.34 -5.10 -8.50
C THR A 165 6.93 -4.71 -9.93
N PRO A 166 6.94 -3.41 -10.25
CA PRO A 166 6.77 -2.98 -11.63
C PRO A 166 7.92 -3.51 -12.49
N LYS A 167 7.63 -3.91 -13.73
CA LYS A 167 8.66 -4.15 -14.74
C LYS A 167 9.38 -2.83 -15.06
N PRO A 168 10.62 -2.89 -15.55
CA PRO A 168 11.28 -1.72 -16.13
C PRO A 168 10.35 -1.00 -17.10
N ASP A 169 10.35 0.33 -17.05
CA ASP A 169 9.58 1.24 -17.92
C ASP A 169 8.05 1.18 -17.76
N PHE A 170 7.50 0.31 -16.91
CA PHE A 170 6.04 0.16 -16.77
C PHE A 170 5.41 1.44 -16.21
N LEU A 171 5.95 2.00 -15.12
CA LEU A 171 5.40 3.20 -14.49
C LEU A 171 5.59 4.44 -15.38
N GLU A 172 6.72 4.53 -16.06
CA GLU A 172 7.03 5.56 -17.07
C GLU A 172 6.01 5.52 -18.22
N ALA A 173 5.72 4.32 -18.74
CA ALA A 173 4.75 4.14 -19.81
C ALA A 173 3.33 4.50 -19.36
N ILE A 174 2.93 4.10 -18.15
CA ILE A 174 1.65 4.51 -17.56
C ILE A 174 1.55 6.03 -17.40
N ARG A 175 2.61 6.68 -16.91
CA ARG A 175 2.66 8.15 -16.79
C ARG A 175 2.56 8.82 -18.16
N ARG A 176 3.22 8.28 -19.18
CA ARG A 176 3.12 8.78 -20.56
C ARG A 176 1.69 8.66 -21.09
N LEU A 177 1.08 7.47 -21.03
CA LEU A 177 -0.27 7.22 -21.53
C LEU A 177 -1.34 8.10 -20.87
N THR A 178 -1.27 8.25 -19.54
CA THR A 178 -2.20 9.13 -18.82
C THR A 178 -2.09 10.58 -19.31
N LYS A 179 -0.86 11.08 -19.51
CA LYS A 179 -0.61 12.44 -20.00
C LYS A 179 -1.11 12.63 -21.44
N GLU A 180 -0.81 11.70 -22.33
CA GLU A 180 -1.23 11.75 -23.75
C GLU A 180 -2.75 11.73 -23.91
N ASN A 181 -3.46 11.01 -23.04
CA ASN A 181 -4.92 10.86 -23.10
C ASN A 181 -5.68 11.86 -22.19
N GLY A 182 -4.98 12.74 -21.48
CA GLY A 182 -5.58 13.67 -20.52
C GLY A 182 -6.30 12.98 -19.34
N ALA A 183 -5.89 11.76 -19.01
CA ALA A 183 -6.33 11.04 -17.81
C ALA A 183 -5.38 11.33 -16.64
N LEU A 184 -5.86 11.23 -15.41
CA LEU A 184 -5.02 11.39 -14.22
C LEU A 184 -4.31 10.09 -13.87
N LEU A 185 -3.05 10.19 -13.41
CA LEU A 185 -2.34 9.10 -12.75
C LEU A 185 -2.55 9.20 -11.24
N ILE A 186 -3.06 8.13 -10.64
CA ILE A 186 -3.27 8.00 -9.21
C ILE A 186 -2.38 6.89 -8.68
N PHE A 187 -1.45 7.24 -7.78
CA PHE A 187 -0.72 6.24 -7.01
C PHE A 187 -1.44 5.93 -5.71
N ASP A 188 -1.85 4.67 -5.56
CA ASP A 188 -2.24 4.13 -4.27
C ASP A 188 -0.99 3.79 -3.47
N GLU A 189 -0.57 4.75 -2.65
CA GLU A 189 0.56 4.62 -1.73
C GLU A 189 0.09 4.34 -0.30
N VAL A 190 -1.12 3.80 -0.10
CA VAL A 190 -1.59 3.44 1.24
C VAL A 190 -0.61 2.48 1.91
N MET A 191 -0.02 1.56 1.14
CA MET A 191 1.00 0.60 1.62
C MET A 191 2.44 1.07 1.40
N ALA A 192 2.72 1.69 0.26
CA ALA A 192 4.08 2.02 -0.16
C ALA A 192 4.58 3.37 0.39
N GLY A 193 3.66 4.30 0.69
CA GLY A 193 3.95 5.63 1.17
C GLY A 193 4.72 5.59 2.48
N PHE A 194 5.78 6.40 2.57
CA PHE A 194 6.72 6.46 3.69
C PHE A 194 7.46 5.14 4.00
N ARG A 195 7.24 4.06 3.24
CA ARG A 195 7.87 2.75 3.43
C ARG A 195 9.00 2.49 2.46
N LEU A 196 8.80 2.82 1.18
CA LEU A 196 9.81 2.62 0.13
C LEU A 196 10.86 3.74 0.15
N SER A 197 10.48 4.93 0.57
CA SER A 197 11.37 6.04 0.90
C SER A 197 10.59 7.08 1.72
N TYR A 198 11.22 8.18 2.11
CA TYR A 198 10.53 9.24 2.86
C TYR A 198 9.44 9.89 2.02
N GLY A 199 9.71 10.16 0.73
CA GLY A 199 8.71 10.63 -0.23
C GLY A 199 7.87 9.54 -0.89
N GLY A 200 7.94 8.30 -0.40
CA GLY A 200 7.14 7.18 -0.90
C GLY A 200 7.66 6.55 -2.21
N ALA A 201 6.83 5.71 -2.81
CA ALA A 201 7.12 5.04 -4.06
C ALA A 201 7.39 6.01 -5.21
N GLN A 202 6.68 7.14 -5.27
CA GLN A 202 6.93 8.16 -6.28
C GLN A 202 8.35 8.73 -6.24
N GLU A 203 8.94 8.92 -5.05
CA GLU A 203 10.34 9.33 -4.91
C GLU A 203 11.27 8.16 -5.25
N TYR A 204 10.97 6.95 -4.77
CA TYR A 204 11.79 5.76 -5.04
C TYR A 204 11.91 5.43 -6.53
N PHE A 205 10.80 5.52 -7.28
CA PHE A 205 10.75 5.24 -8.72
C PHE A 205 10.96 6.47 -9.60
N GLY A 206 10.98 7.68 -9.03
CA GLY A 206 11.12 8.91 -9.80
C GLY A 206 9.93 9.24 -10.70
N ILE A 207 8.72 8.84 -10.32
CA ILE A 207 7.48 9.05 -11.09
C ILE A 207 6.51 9.93 -10.29
N THR A 208 6.15 11.09 -10.83
CA THR A 208 5.19 12.01 -10.19
C THR A 208 3.76 11.72 -10.66
N PRO A 209 2.87 11.19 -9.79
CA PRO A 209 1.45 11.05 -10.10
C PRO A 209 0.72 12.41 -10.01
N ASP A 210 -0.51 12.47 -10.50
CA ASP A 210 -1.38 13.64 -10.34
C ASP A 210 -2.01 13.70 -8.94
N LEU A 211 -2.33 12.51 -8.41
CA LEU A 211 -2.92 12.32 -7.09
C LEU A 211 -2.25 11.11 -6.41
N THR A 212 -2.18 11.16 -5.09
CA THR A 212 -1.67 10.08 -4.24
C THR A 212 -2.65 9.81 -3.12
N THR A 213 -2.88 8.53 -2.83
CA THR A 213 -3.56 8.11 -1.59
C THR A 213 -2.54 7.57 -0.60
N LEU A 214 -2.77 7.86 0.68
CA LEU A 214 -1.91 7.51 1.80
C LEU A 214 -2.77 6.89 2.90
N GLY A 215 -2.14 6.10 3.76
CA GLY A 215 -2.75 5.53 4.94
C GLY A 215 -1.67 4.80 5.75
N LYS A 216 -2.10 3.87 6.60
CA LYS A 216 -1.20 2.99 7.36
C LYS A 216 -0.13 3.78 8.13
N VAL A 217 1.07 3.95 7.57
CA VAL A 217 2.21 4.64 8.19
C VAL A 217 1.87 6.06 8.63
N ILE A 218 1.10 6.81 7.83
CA ILE A 218 0.74 8.21 8.19
C ILE A 218 -0.14 8.32 9.43
N GLY A 219 -0.76 7.22 9.87
CA GLY A 219 -1.54 7.17 11.10
C GLY A 219 -0.75 6.66 12.31
N GLY A 220 0.49 6.21 12.14
CA GLY A 220 1.32 5.69 13.24
C GLY A 220 0.67 4.56 14.04
N GLY A 221 -0.19 3.75 13.40
CA GLY A 221 -0.96 2.69 14.04
C GLY A 221 -2.42 3.05 14.38
N LEU A 222 -2.83 4.30 14.22
CA LEU A 222 -4.22 4.75 14.35
C LEU A 222 -4.94 4.86 12.99
N PRO A 223 -6.29 4.80 12.95
CA PRO A 223 -7.05 4.97 11.72
C PRO A 223 -6.85 6.34 11.08
N VAL A 224 -6.08 6.36 9.99
CA VAL A 224 -5.88 7.54 9.12
C VAL A 224 -5.73 7.07 7.69
N GLY A 225 -6.36 7.81 6.78
CA GLY A 225 -5.99 7.87 5.38
C GLY A 225 -5.80 9.33 4.97
N ALA A 226 -5.25 9.54 3.78
CA ALA A 226 -5.24 10.84 3.15
C ALA A 226 -5.26 10.70 1.64
N TYR A 227 -5.76 11.70 0.94
CA TYR A 227 -5.52 11.85 -0.48
C TYR A 227 -5.06 13.28 -0.75
N GLY A 228 -4.14 13.43 -1.69
CA GLY A 228 -3.53 14.71 -2.03
C GLY A 228 -2.93 14.69 -3.44
N GLY A 229 -2.49 15.84 -3.91
CA GLY A 229 -1.88 15.97 -5.24
C GLY A 229 -1.78 17.42 -5.67
N ARG A 230 -1.84 17.65 -6.98
CA ARG A 230 -1.84 19.00 -7.57
C ARG A 230 -2.95 19.88 -6.99
N ARG A 231 -2.61 21.12 -6.64
CA ARG A 231 -3.52 22.09 -6.00
C ARG A 231 -4.78 22.32 -6.82
N GLU A 232 -4.66 22.56 -8.12
CA GLU A 232 -5.80 22.80 -9.01
C GLU A 232 -6.81 21.65 -9.05
N ILE A 233 -6.38 20.41 -8.79
CA ILE A 233 -7.27 19.26 -8.67
C ILE A 233 -7.90 19.27 -7.27
N MET A 234 -7.08 19.39 -6.23
CA MET A 234 -7.53 19.33 -4.84
C MET A 234 -8.47 20.48 -4.44
N GLU A 235 -8.39 21.63 -5.09
CA GLU A 235 -9.31 22.76 -4.91
C GLU A 235 -10.74 22.45 -5.37
N MET A 236 -10.96 21.36 -6.10
CA MET A 236 -12.32 20.87 -6.39
C MET A 236 -13.01 20.28 -5.16
N VAL A 237 -12.29 19.94 -4.09
CA VAL A 237 -12.86 19.34 -2.88
C VAL A 237 -13.54 20.39 -2.01
N ALA A 238 -14.78 20.12 -1.57
CA ALA A 238 -15.50 20.99 -0.66
C ALA A 238 -14.72 21.20 0.66
N PRO A 239 -14.70 22.42 1.24
CA PRO A 239 -15.50 23.59 0.84
C PRO A 239 -14.88 24.49 -0.25
N ALA A 240 -13.66 24.20 -0.74
CA ALA A 240 -13.02 25.02 -1.78
C ALA A 240 -13.71 24.88 -3.14
N GLY A 241 -14.20 23.68 -3.46
CA GLY A 241 -14.87 23.38 -4.71
C GLY A 241 -16.12 22.49 -4.55
N PRO A 242 -16.69 22.02 -5.67
CA PRO A 242 -18.00 21.38 -5.69
C PRO A 242 -18.01 19.90 -5.27
N MET A 243 -16.86 19.22 -5.24
CA MET A 243 -16.77 17.79 -4.92
C MET A 243 -16.91 17.56 -3.42
N TYR A 244 -18.05 17.04 -3.00
CA TYR A 244 -18.32 16.81 -1.58
C TYR A 244 -17.52 15.61 -1.01
N GLN A 245 -16.80 15.85 0.08
CA GLN A 245 -16.28 14.84 0.99
C GLN A 245 -16.20 15.45 2.39
N ALA A 246 -16.68 14.70 3.38
CA ALA A 246 -16.60 15.03 4.79
C ALA A 246 -16.29 13.76 5.61
N GLY A 247 -15.85 13.95 6.85
CA GLY A 247 -15.63 12.86 7.80
C GLY A 247 -15.56 13.42 9.22
N THR A 248 -16.43 12.94 10.11
CA THR A 248 -16.58 13.48 11.48
C THR A 248 -15.30 13.35 12.31
N LEU A 249 -14.52 12.30 12.07
CA LEU A 249 -13.28 11.98 12.82
C LEU A 249 -12.02 12.23 11.99
N SER A 250 -12.17 12.75 10.76
CA SER A 250 -11.04 13.17 9.94
C SER A 250 -10.22 14.22 10.69
N GLY A 251 -8.89 14.08 10.69
CA GLY A 251 -8.01 15.03 11.35
C GLY A 251 -8.02 14.97 12.88
N ASN A 252 -8.53 13.89 13.49
CA ASN A 252 -8.56 13.78 14.95
C ASN A 252 -7.14 13.88 15.58
N PRO A 253 -6.99 14.54 16.75
CA PRO A 253 -5.69 14.89 17.31
C PRO A 253 -4.84 13.67 17.67
N LEU A 254 -5.42 12.54 18.08
CA LEU A 254 -4.64 11.34 18.38
C LEU A 254 -3.93 10.80 17.15
N ALA A 255 -4.67 10.64 16.06
CA ALA A 255 -4.14 10.05 14.85
C ALA A 255 -3.13 11.00 14.17
N MET A 256 -3.36 12.32 14.23
CA MET A 256 -2.39 13.31 13.80
C MET A 256 -1.10 13.24 14.63
N THR A 257 -1.18 13.16 15.97
CA THR A 257 -0.01 13.02 16.85
C THR A 257 0.81 11.77 16.52
N ALA A 258 0.16 10.60 16.40
CA ALA A 258 0.86 9.36 16.07
C ALA A 258 1.55 9.43 14.70
N GLY A 259 0.88 10.00 13.70
CA GLY A 259 1.45 10.28 12.38
C GLY A 259 2.67 11.18 12.44
N ILE A 260 2.59 12.32 13.15
CA ILE A 260 3.69 13.28 13.30
C ILE A 260 4.92 12.60 13.91
N GLN A 261 4.75 11.87 15.01
CA GLN A 261 5.89 11.21 15.67
C GLN A 261 6.49 10.11 14.80
N THR A 262 5.65 9.33 14.12
CA THR A 262 6.11 8.30 13.18
C THR A 262 6.93 8.91 12.05
N LEU A 263 6.45 9.99 11.42
CA LEU A 263 7.16 10.65 10.33
C LEU A 263 8.44 11.36 10.78
N LYS A 264 8.53 11.82 12.04
CA LYS A 264 9.79 12.33 12.62
C LYS A 264 10.82 11.21 12.75
N ARG A 265 10.42 10.07 13.31
CA ARG A 265 11.24 8.86 13.44
C ARG A 265 11.80 8.41 12.09
N LEU A 266 10.96 8.37 11.06
CA LEU A 266 11.36 7.92 9.72
C LEU A 266 12.31 8.87 8.99
N LYS A 267 12.34 10.16 9.37
CA LYS A 267 13.21 11.17 8.77
C LYS A 267 14.67 11.00 9.21
N ALA A 268 14.95 10.16 10.21
CA ALA A 268 16.30 9.93 10.69
C ALA A 268 17.19 9.35 9.55
N PRO A 269 18.43 9.87 9.36
CA PRO A 269 19.36 9.32 8.37
C PRO A 269 19.63 7.83 8.58
N GLY A 270 19.71 7.06 7.50
CA GLY A 270 19.97 5.62 7.57
C GLY A 270 18.72 4.75 7.78
N THR A 271 17.55 5.33 8.01
CA THR A 271 16.28 4.59 8.24
C THR A 271 15.98 3.62 7.11
N TYR A 272 15.99 4.10 5.86
CA TYR A 272 15.62 3.29 4.70
C TYR A 272 16.74 2.33 4.28
N GLU A 273 18.00 2.70 4.51
CA GLU A 273 19.17 1.83 4.31
C GLU A 273 19.13 0.65 5.30
N TYR A 274 18.73 0.91 6.55
CA TYR A 274 18.55 -0.11 7.56
C TYR A 274 17.45 -1.09 7.15
N LEU A 275 16.25 -0.58 6.82
CA LEU A 275 15.11 -1.39 6.37
C LEU A 275 15.47 -2.24 5.14
N ASP A 276 16.16 -1.65 4.16
CA ASP A 276 16.64 -2.37 2.97
C ASP A 276 17.56 -3.54 3.34
N ARG A 277 18.56 -3.28 4.18
CA ARG A 277 19.54 -4.29 4.58
C ARG A 277 18.88 -5.47 5.30
N ILE A 278 18.07 -5.21 6.34
CA ILE A 278 17.45 -6.30 7.12
C ILE A 278 16.43 -7.10 6.29
N THR A 279 15.70 -6.43 5.40
CA THR A 279 14.69 -7.10 4.56
C THR A 279 15.34 -7.93 3.47
N ARG A 280 16.44 -7.44 2.88
CA ARG A 280 17.26 -8.23 1.97
C ARG A 280 17.77 -9.51 2.62
N GLU A 281 18.36 -9.38 3.81
CA GLU A 281 18.90 -10.51 4.58
C GLU A 281 17.80 -11.55 4.86
N LEU A 282 16.62 -11.11 5.29
CA LEU A 282 15.45 -11.96 5.54
C LEU A 282 15.02 -12.73 4.29
N VAL A 283 14.73 -12.01 3.20
CA VAL A 283 14.15 -12.60 2.00
C VAL A 283 15.15 -13.51 1.33
N GLN A 284 16.41 -13.08 1.19
CA GLN A 284 17.44 -13.92 0.60
C GLN A 284 17.68 -15.18 1.44
N GLY A 285 17.64 -15.07 2.77
CA GLY A 285 17.73 -16.21 3.68
C GLY A 285 16.60 -17.23 3.46
N ILE A 286 15.34 -16.78 3.38
CA ILE A 286 14.18 -17.64 3.13
C ILE A 286 14.27 -18.30 1.74
N LEU A 287 14.61 -17.54 0.69
CA LEU A 287 14.75 -18.08 -0.66
C LEU A 287 15.87 -19.11 -0.74
N ASN A 288 17.01 -18.86 -0.10
CA ASN A 288 18.13 -19.81 -0.04
C ASN A 288 17.76 -21.08 0.74
N ALA A 289 17.06 -20.94 1.87
CA ALA A 289 16.57 -22.07 2.65
C ALA A 289 15.61 -22.94 1.83
N GLY A 290 14.68 -22.34 1.09
CA GLY A 290 13.77 -23.05 0.20
C GLY A 290 14.50 -23.80 -0.91
N LYS A 291 15.45 -23.17 -1.60
CA LYS A 291 16.28 -23.83 -2.62
C LYS A 291 17.11 -24.97 -2.06
N LYS A 292 17.75 -24.78 -0.90
CA LYS A 292 18.56 -25.80 -0.21
C LYS A 292 17.73 -27.03 0.17
N THR A 293 16.46 -26.83 0.49
CA THR A 293 15.51 -27.90 0.88
C THR A 293 14.68 -28.43 -0.30
N GLY A 294 15.00 -28.03 -1.54
CA GLY A 294 14.40 -28.59 -2.76
C GLY A 294 13.07 -27.97 -3.18
N HIS A 295 12.72 -26.78 -2.68
CA HIS A 295 11.49 -26.09 -3.04
C HIS A 295 11.69 -25.06 -4.15
N ALA A 296 10.82 -25.11 -5.15
CA ALA A 296 10.60 -24.00 -6.08
C ALA A 296 10.09 -22.78 -5.30
N ILE A 297 10.91 -21.72 -5.27
CA ILE A 297 10.58 -20.48 -4.57
C ILE A 297 11.25 -19.28 -5.26
N CYS A 298 10.49 -18.22 -5.48
CA CYS A 298 10.97 -16.94 -5.99
C CYS A 298 10.41 -15.78 -5.16
N GLY A 299 11.03 -14.61 -5.21
CA GLY A 299 10.58 -13.47 -4.43
C GLY A 299 11.57 -12.32 -4.45
N GLY A 300 11.28 -11.29 -3.67
CA GLY A 300 12.09 -10.08 -3.62
C GLY A 300 11.66 -9.14 -2.51
N HIS A 301 12.29 -7.96 -2.51
CA HIS A 301 11.97 -6.88 -1.60
C HIS A 301 12.25 -5.53 -2.27
N ILE A 302 11.62 -4.49 -1.73
CA ILE A 302 12.03 -3.09 -1.89
C ILE A 302 11.98 -2.48 -0.49
N ARG A 303 13.13 -2.03 0.01
CA ARG A 303 13.26 -1.49 1.37
C ARG A 303 12.55 -2.40 2.40
N GLY A 304 11.62 -1.85 3.17
CA GLY A 304 10.90 -2.57 4.23
C GLY A 304 9.67 -3.36 3.77
N MET A 305 9.49 -3.61 2.47
CA MET A 305 8.39 -4.40 1.90
C MET A 305 8.94 -5.59 1.13
N PHE A 306 8.35 -6.77 1.30
CA PHE A 306 8.84 -7.98 0.66
C PHE A 306 7.75 -9.01 0.37
N GLY A 307 8.11 -10.05 -0.38
CA GLY A 307 7.33 -11.27 -0.46
C GLY A 307 8.05 -12.36 -1.22
N PHE A 308 7.48 -13.56 -1.16
CA PHE A 308 7.97 -14.74 -1.86
C PHE A 308 6.79 -15.63 -2.24
N PHE A 309 6.99 -16.46 -3.25
CA PHE A 309 5.99 -17.32 -3.86
C PHE A 309 6.55 -18.72 -3.98
N PHE A 310 5.76 -19.74 -3.62
CA PHE A 310 6.13 -21.14 -3.83
C PHE A 310 5.89 -21.57 -5.29
N THR A 311 6.73 -21.06 -6.18
CA THR A 311 6.78 -21.35 -7.62
C THR A 311 8.18 -21.03 -8.16
N GLU A 312 8.54 -21.51 -9.36
CA GLU A 312 9.85 -21.23 -9.98
C GLU A 312 10.05 -19.75 -10.34
N GLY A 313 8.95 -19.05 -10.65
CA GLY A 313 8.96 -17.65 -11.06
C GLY A 313 9.50 -17.42 -12.49
N PRO A 314 9.70 -16.15 -12.90
CA PRO A 314 9.36 -14.94 -12.15
C PRO A 314 7.85 -14.75 -12.00
N VAL A 315 7.43 -13.97 -11.01
CA VAL A 315 6.03 -13.56 -10.81
C VAL A 315 5.91 -12.08 -11.19
N HIS A 316 5.26 -11.79 -12.32
CA HIS A 316 5.14 -10.41 -12.83
C HIS A 316 3.75 -9.81 -12.67
N ASN A 317 2.74 -10.63 -12.44
CA ASN A 317 1.35 -10.19 -12.31
C ASN A 317 0.56 -11.21 -11.48
N PHE A 318 -0.72 -10.94 -11.28
CA PHE A 318 -1.59 -11.80 -10.48
C PHE A 318 -1.78 -13.20 -11.08
N ASP A 319 -1.77 -13.34 -12.41
CA ASP A 319 -1.87 -14.64 -13.07
C ASP A 319 -0.65 -15.52 -12.79
N ASP A 320 0.54 -14.94 -12.73
CA ASP A 320 1.73 -15.66 -12.30
C ASP A 320 1.66 -16.01 -10.81
N ALA A 321 1.21 -15.09 -9.96
CA ALA A 321 1.09 -15.32 -8.52
C ALA A 321 0.14 -16.49 -8.21
N LYS A 322 -0.96 -16.63 -8.95
CA LYS A 322 -1.91 -17.75 -8.83
C LYS A 322 -1.32 -19.13 -9.13
N LYS A 323 -0.16 -19.21 -9.78
CA LYS A 323 0.55 -20.48 -10.04
C LYS A 323 1.29 -20.99 -8.80
N SER A 324 1.33 -20.21 -7.71
CA SER A 324 2.00 -20.61 -6.46
C SER A 324 1.30 -21.77 -5.76
N ASP A 325 2.07 -22.64 -5.12
CA ASP A 325 1.54 -23.70 -4.27
C ASP A 325 0.98 -23.13 -2.95
N ALA A 326 -0.29 -22.72 -2.98
CA ALA A 326 -0.99 -22.16 -1.83
C ALA A 326 -1.11 -23.16 -0.67
N ALA A 327 -1.23 -24.46 -0.95
CA ALA A 327 -1.30 -25.47 0.10
C ALA A 327 0.04 -25.61 0.85
N LYS A 328 1.17 -25.51 0.13
CA LYS A 328 2.50 -25.43 0.73
C LYS A 328 2.69 -24.16 1.53
N PHE A 329 2.22 -23.00 1.03
CA PHE A 329 2.24 -21.76 1.81
C PHE A 329 1.52 -21.91 3.15
N VAL A 330 0.34 -22.54 3.18
CA VAL A 330 -0.39 -22.79 4.44
C VAL A 330 0.42 -23.66 5.40
N ARG A 331 1.07 -24.74 4.91
CA ARG A 331 1.94 -25.58 5.76
C ARG A 331 3.14 -24.80 6.28
N PHE A 332 3.78 -24.01 5.43
CA PHE A 332 4.89 -23.12 5.80
C PHE A 332 4.45 -22.11 6.87
N TYR A 333 3.36 -21.38 6.64
CA TYR A 333 2.79 -20.41 7.58
C TYR A 333 2.51 -21.05 8.95
N GLN A 334 1.83 -22.20 8.99
CA GLN A 334 1.57 -22.90 10.24
C GLN A 334 2.85 -23.38 10.94
N GLY A 335 3.86 -23.81 10.17
CA GLY A 335 5.17 -24.15 10.70
C GLY A 335 5.86 -22.94 11.33
N MET A 336 5.94 -21.82 10.61
CA MET A 336 6.52 -20.57 11.11
C MET A 336 5.80 -20.06 12.36
N LEU A 337 4.47 -20.19 12.40
CA LEU A 337 3.68 -19.80 13.57
C LEU A 337 4.07 -20.62 14.82
N ARG A 338 4.36 -21.92 14.66
CA ARG A 338 4.84 -22.78 15.76
C ARG A 338 6.26 -22.44 16.20
N GLU A 339 7.09 -21.96 15.28
CA GLU A 339 8.42 -21.39 15.57
C GLU A 339 8.35 -19.97 16.18
N GLY A 340 7.13 -19.42 16.35
CA GLY A 340 6.92 -18.11 16.96
C GLY A 340 7.07 -16.93 15.99
N VAL A 341 7.07 -17.16 14.68
CA VAL A 341 7.15 -16.13 13.63
C VAL A 341 5.80 -15.96 12.95
N TYR A 342 5.33 -14.72 12.88
CA TYR A 342 4.04 -14.39 12.28
C TYR A 342 4.21 -13.72 10.92
N PHE A 343 3.94 -14.47 9.85
CA PHE A 343 3.79 -13.94 8.49
C PHE A 343 2.33 -13.57 8.21
N ALA A 344 2.09 -12.97 7.05
CA ALA A 344 0.74 -12.72 6.61
C ALA A 344 0.07 -14.08 6.36
N PRO A 345 -1.15 -14.32 6.83
CA PRO A 345 -1.82 -15.61 6.69
C PRO A 345 -2.34 -15.85 5.27
N SER A 346 -1.65 -15.34 4.25
CA SER A 346 -1.98 -15.48 2.84
C SER A 346 -0.73 -15.36 1.96
N GLN A 347 -0.63 -16.23 0.95
CA GLN A 347 0.38 -16.16 -0.12
C GLN A 347 0.26 -14.87 -0.95
N PHE A 348 -0.92 -14.25 -0.91
CA PHE A 348 -1.25 -13.06 -1.69
C PHE A 348 -1.13 -11.76 -0.90
N GLU A 349 -0.40 -11.77 0.22
CA GLU A 349 -0.07 -10.57 0.99
C GLU A 349 1.44 -10.35 1.00
N ALA A 350 1.86 -9.09 0.85
CA ALA A 350 3.23 -8.70 1.12
C ALA A 350 3.55 -8.77 2.62
N GLY A 351 4.81 -9.08 2.91
CA GLY A 351 5.40 -8.96 4.23
C GLY A 351 6.05 -7.59 4.45
N PHE A 352 6.21 -7.23 5.71
CA PHE A 352 6.78 -5.96 6.14
C PHE A 352 7.80 -6.16 7.26
N THR A 353 8.95 -5.51 7.14
CA THR A 353 9.87 -5.32 8.26
C THR A 353 9.62 -3.95 8.91
N SER A 354 10.25 -3.76 10.07
CA SER A 354 10.20 -2.52 10.84
C SER A 354 11.57 -2.19 11.43
N LEU A 355 11.77 -0.95 11.88
CA LEU A 355 13.00 -0.52 12.55
C LEU A 355 13.28 -1.27 13.86
N ALA A 356 12.26 -1.92 14.44
CA ALA A 356 12.40 -2.71 15.65
C ALA A 356 12.95 -4.13 15.40
N HIS A 357 12.95 -4.61 14.15
CA HIS A 357 13.54 -5.91 13.83
C HIS A 357 15.07 -5.80 13.87
N SER A 358 15.70 -6.52 14.79
CA SER A 358 17.15 -6.61 14.89
C SER A 358 17.73 -7.63 13.90
N PRO A 359 19.03 -7.57 13.57
CA PRO A 359 19.68 -8.63 12.80
C PRO A 359 19.52 -10.03 13.42
N GLU A 360 19.42 -10.12 14.75
CA GLU A 360 19.18 -11.39 15.45
C GLU A 360 17.77 -11.94 15.19
N ASP A 361 16.74 -11.08 15.17
CA ASP A 361 15.37 -11.49 14.80
C ASP A 361 15.32 -12.04 13.36
N ILE A 362 16.07 -11.41 12.45
CA ILE A 362 16.18 -11.86 11.05
C ILE A 362 16.85 -13.23 10.98
N GLN A 363 17.98 -13.43 11.67
CA GLN A 363 18.68 -14.71 11.70
C GLN A 363 17.81 -15.83 12.29
N LYS A 364 17.13 -15.58 13.41
CA LYS A 364 16.19 -16.53 14.03
C LYS A 364 15.06 -16.89 13.07
N THR A 365 14.52 -15.89 12.36
CA THR A 365 13.44 -16.11 11.39
C THR A 365 13.89 -16.98 10.22
N VAL A 366 15.09 -16.74 9.67
CA VAL A 366 15.64 -17.54 8.58
C VAL A 366 15.92 -18.98 9.02
N ALA A 367 16.48 -19.17 10.22
CA ALA A 367 16.71 -20.50 10.78
C ALA A 367 15.41 -21.29 10.99
N ALA A 368 14.36 -20.61 11.50
CA ALA A 368 13.03 -21.18 11.61
C ALA A 368 12.44 -21.55 10.24
N ALA A 369 12.60 -20.69 9.23
CA ALA A 369 12.15 -20.97 7.86
C ALA A 369 12.83 -22.22 7.29
N GLU A 370 14.14 -22.36 7.44
CA GLU A 370 14.87 -23.55 7.00
C GLU A 370 14.39 -24.83 7.71
N ASN A 371 14.21 -24.76 9.04
CA ASN A 371 13.68 -25.89 9.82
C ASN A 371 12.30 -26.32 9.34
N VAL A 372 11.40 -25.36 9.09
CA VAL A 372 10.04 -25.64 8.61
C VAL A 372 10.04 -26.19 7.20
N LEU A 373 10.81 -25.59 6.29
CA LEU A 373 10.90 -26.00 4.89
C LEU A 373 11.47 -27.42 4.74
N SER A 374 12.36 -27.85 5.63
CA SER A 374 12.90 -29.22 5.63
C SER A 374 11.86 -30.30 5.97
N LYS A 375 10.68 -29.92 6.49
CA LYS A 375 9.64 -30.82 7.00
C LYS A 375 8.37 -30.88 6.15
N ILE A 376 8.22 -30.07 5.09
CA ILE A 376 6.93 -29.86 4.39
C ILE A 376 6.93 -30.14 2.89
#